data_AF-D4B424-F1
#
_entry.id   AF-D4B424-F1
#
_cell.length_a   1.000
_cell.length_b   1.000
_cell.length_c   1.000
_cell.angle_alpha   90.00
_cell.angle_beta   90.00
_cell.angle_gamma   90.00
#
_symmetry.space_group_name_H-M   'P 1'
#
loop_
_entity.id
_entity.type
_entity.pdbx_description
1 polymer ?
#
loop_
_entity_poly.entity_id
_entity_poly.type
_entity_poly.pdbx_seq_one_letter_code
_entity_poly.pdbx_strand_id
1 'polypeptide(L)'
;MAQNLPKNVHVSRHPCLQVKLSQLRSGKASSRETNDLVHEIATIIGCEAFAENISVAPGEKNTTPLGYEYTTSFITPDKIALVPILRSGLGMVNEYYNNLPFQPNSTGVNSAAAKLAIIIDPVVATGSTASAAIQTLREWGVERILFLCILGSHAGLIKAAGEWEEGVQVWTGAVDEQVDMKGMIQPGLGDIGDRLFSAGVNLNSMLQGKRAVHHQYDEIIWVMLSKVSVWYTQFVVDQRREAQREHERKRAESTMENKKRIEDLTKGIRKDKSMNRIDG
;
A
#
# COMPACT_ATOMS: atom_id res chain seq x y z
N MET A 1 -1.78 -5.68 23.54
CA MET A 1 -1.46 -4.29 23.95
C MET A 1 -1.52 -3.44 22.70
N ALA A 2 -2.16 -2.27 22.72
CA ALA A 2 -2.14 -1.37 21.57
C ALA A 2 -0.70 -0.89 21.37
N GLN A 3 0.01 -1.47 20.40
CA GLN A 3 1.37 -1.05 20.09
C GLN A 3 1.32 0.39 19.55
N ASN A 4 2.33 1.19 19.94
CA ASN A 4 2.33 2.63 19.71
C ASN A 4 2.63 2.94 18.24
N LEU A 5 1.58 3.26 17.46
CA LEU A 5 1.71 3.70 16.08
C LEU A 5 2.13 5.17 16.01
N PRO A 6 2.82 5.59 14.93
CA PRO A 6 3.10 7.00 14.67
C PRO A 6 1.81 7.83 14.60
N LYS A 7 1.91 9.12 14.96
CA LYS A 7 0.74 10.02 15.04
C LYS A 7 0.06 10.26 13.70
N ASN A 8 0.79 10.10 12.60
CA ASN A 8 0.31 10.19 11.22
C ASN A 8 -0.25 8.86 10.70
N VAL A 9 -0.50 7.86 11.57
CA VAL A 9 -1.23 6.64 11.25
C VAL A 9 -2.61 6.68 11.89
N HIS A 10 -3.63 6.58 11.05
CA HIS A 10 -5.04 6.61 11.41
C HIS A 10 -5.65 5.23 11.18
N VAL A 11 -6.16 4.62 12.26
CA VAL A 11 -6.84 3.32 12.19
C VAL A 11 -8.34 3.54 12.24
N SER A 12 -9.06 3.07 11.23
CA SER A 12 -10.52 3.22 11.14
C SER A 12 -11.20 2.57 12.33
N ARG A 13 -12.16 3.31 12.93
CA ARG A 13 -13.02 2.80 14.01
C ARG A 13 -14.44 2.51 13.52
N HIS A 14 -14.67 2.54 12.21
CA HIS A 14 -16.01 2.36 11.64
C HIS A 14 -16.50 0.92 11.88
N PRO A 15 -17.64 0.71 12.56
CA PRO A 15 -18.11 -0.64 12.93
C PRO A 15 -18.39 -1.52 11.72
N CYS A 16 -19.00 -0.97 10.65
CA CYS A 16 -19.21 -1.73 9.42
C CYS A 16 -17.89 -2.13 8.74
N LEU A 17 -16.84 -1.31 8.80
CA LEU A 17 -15.53 -1.68 8.26
C LEU A 17 -14.96 -2.86 9.03
N GLN A 18 -15.03 -2.85 10.36
CA GLN A 18 -14.50 -3.92 11.19
C GLN A 18 -15.20 -5.27 10.91
N VAL A 19 -16.53 -5.26 10.74
CA VAL A 19 -17.30 -6.46 10.37
C VAL A 19 -16.96 -6.94 8.96
N LYS A 20 -16.91 -6.02 7.97
CA LYS A 20 -16.54 -6.36 6.59
C LYS A 20 -15.12 -6.89 6.49
N LEU A 21 -14.19 -6.34 7.26
CA LEU A 21 -12.82 -6.86 7.33
C LEU A 21 -12.80 -8.28 7.92
N SER A 22 -13.60 -8.56 8.95
CA SER A 22 -13.74 -9.92 9.48
C SER A 22 -14.28 -10.89 8.43
N GLN A 23 -15.24 -10.46 7.59
CA GLN A 23 -15.73 -11.26 6.46
C GLN A 23 -14.63 -11.45 5.41
N LEU A 24 -13.86 -10.40 5.12
CA LEU A 24 -12.75 -10.43 4.16
C LEU A 24 -11.64 -11.37 4.64
N ARG A 25 -11.43 -11.54 5.95
CA ARG A 25 -10.47 -12.53 6.49
C ARG A 25 -10.88 -13.99 6.22
N SER A 26 -12.16 -14.24 5.99
CA SER A 26 -12.65 -15.61 5.76
C SER A 26 -12.04 -16.22 4.50
N GLY A 27 -11.37 -17.36 4.65
CA GLY A 27 -10.88 -18.15 3.51
C GLY A 27 -11.99 -18.80 2.68
N LYS A 28 -13.26 -18.66 3.09
CA LYS A 28 -14.43 -19.15 2.35
C LYS A 28 -15.02 -18.13 1.38
N ALA A 29 -14.62 -16.86 1.47
CA ALA A 29 -15.12 -15.82 0.58
C ALA A 29 -14.64 -16.09 -0.86
N SER A 30 -15.59 -16.09 -1.80
CA SER A 30 -15.32 -16.18 -3.23
C SER A 30 -14.56 -14.94 -3.73
N SER A 31 -14.01 -14.99 -4.96
CA SER A 31 -13.39 -13.82 -5.57
C SER A 31 -14.35 -12.65 -5.76
N ARG A 32 -15.65 -12.93 -6.00
CA ARG A 32 -16.68 -11.90 -6.10
C ARG A 32 -16.88 -11.22 -4.74
N GLU A 33 -17.15 -12.00 -3.69
CA GLU A 33 -17.33 -11.45 -2.34
C GLU A 33 -16.07 -10.72 -1.85
N THR A 34 -14.88 -11.23 -2.17
CA THR A 34 -13.62 -10.54 -1.87
C THR A 34 -13.56 -9.18 -2.57
N ASN A 35 -13.93 -9.12 -3.85
CA ASN A 35 -13.96 -7.86 -4.60
C ASN A 35 -14.99 -6.89 -3.97
N ASP A 36 -16.22 -7.33 -3.75
CA ASP A 36 -17.27 -6.50 -3.14
C ASP A 36 -16.81 -5.93 -1.78
N LEU A 37 -16.25 -6.78 -0.91
CA LEU A 37 -15.73 -6.34 0.40
C LEU A 37 -14.55 -5.37 0.30
N VAL A 38 -13.63 -5.58 -0.65
CA VAL A 38 -12.50 -4.66 -0.89
C VAL A 38 -13.02 -3.29 -1.33
N HIS A 39 -13.98 -3.24 -2.25
CA HIS A 39 -14.61 -2.00 -2.70
C HIS A 39 -15.31 -1.31 -1.53
N GLU A 40 -16.17 -2.02 -0.80
CA GLU A 40 -16.93 -1.45 0.30
C GLU A 40 -16.05 -0.93 1.46
N ILE A 41 -14.96 -1.62 1.79
CA ILE A 41 -14.00 -1.15 2.79
C ILE A 41 -13.23 0.07 2.26
N ALA A 42 -12.81 0.04 1.00
CA ALA A 42 -12.12 1.17 0.37
C ALA A 42 -12.97 2.44 0.39
N THR A 43 -14.28 2.34 0.10
CA THR A 43 -15.21 3.48 0.20
C THR A 43 -15.17 4.10 1.59
N ILE A 44 -15.28 3.28 2.65
CA ILE A 44 -15.29 3.78 4.05
C ILE A 44 -13.96 4.47 4.39
N ILE A 45 -12.82 3.82 4.10
CA ILE A 45 -11.49 4.40 4.35
C ILE A 45 -11.31 5.72 3.59
N GLY A 46 -11.78 5.77 2.34
CA GLY A 46 -11.73 6.97 1.51
C GLY A 46 -12.53 8.11 2.12
N CYS A 47 -13.76 7.84 2.57
CA CYS A 47 -14.58 8.85 3.23
C CYS A 47 -13.92 9.42 4.49
N GLU A 48 -13.38 8.55 5.35
CA GLU A 48 -12.67 8.98 6.57
C GLU A 48 -11.41 9.80 6.22
N ALA A 49 -10.58 9.31 5.30
CA ALA A 49 -9.35 9.97 4.91
C ALA A 49 -9.62 11.33 4.25
N PHE A 50 -10.59 11.42 3.34
CA PHE A 50 -10.91 12.65 2.62
C PHE A 50 -11.55 13.70 3.51
N ALA A 51 -12.36 13.29 4.49
CA ALA A 51 -12.96 14.21 5.45
C ALA A 51 -11.91 14.99 6.25
N GLU A 52 -10.79 14.37 6.61
CA GLU A 52 -9.70 15.01 7.37
C GLU A 52 -8.67 15.71 6.49
N ASN A 53 -8.51 15.29 5.23
CA ASN A 53 -7.37 15.70 4.39
C ASN A 53 -7.71 16.61 3.22
N ILE A 54 -8.99 16.80 2.91
CA ILE A 54 -9.45 17.64 1.82
C ILE A 54 -10.32 18.75 2.40
N SER A 55 -10.07 19.98 1.98
CA SER A 55 -10.84 21.15 2.42
C SER A 55 -11.70 21.71 1.29
N VAL A 56 -12.77 22.40 1.66
CA VAL A 56 -13.65 23.09 0.70
C VAL A 56 -13.21 24.55 0.58
N ALA A 57 -13.14 25.06 -0.64
CA ALA A 57 -12.88 26.45 -0.95
C ALA A 57 -14.02 27.05 -1.80
N PRO A 58 -14.34 28.34 -1.61
CA PRO A 58 -15.41 29.01 -2.34
C PRO A 58 -14.99 29.28 -3.78
N GLY A 59 -15.83 28.88 -4.74
CA GLY A 59 -15.66 29.13 -6.17
C GLY A 59 -16.37 30.38 -6.66
N GLU A 60 -16.62 30.42 -7.96
CA GLU A 60 -17.34 31.52 -8.61
C GLU A 60 -18.83 31.52 -8.26
N LYS A 61 -19.47 32.68 -8.43
CA LYS A 61 -20.93 32.81 -8.35
C LYS A 61 -21.58 32.07 -9.52
N ASN A 62 -22.68 31.37 -9.23
CA ASN A 62 -23.49 30.70 -10.23
C ASN A 62 -24.98 30.84 -9.83
N THR A 63 -25.88 30.46 -10.73
CA THR A 63 -27.31 30.62 -10.54
C THR A 63 -27.99 29.26 -10.51
N THR A 64 -28.88 29.06 -9.54
CA THR A 64 -29.72 27.87 -9.47
C THR A 64 -30.76 27.87 -10.60
N PRO A 65 -31.36 26.70 -10.94
CA PRO A 65 -32.49 26.65 -11.88
C PRO A 65 -33.70 27.52 -11.49
N LEU A 66 -33.75 27.98 -10.23
CA LEU A 66 -34.79 28.87 -9.69
C LEU A 66 -34.43 30.35 -9.82
N GLY A 67 -33.28 30.71 -10.39
CA GLY A 67 -32.84 32.09 -10.57
C GLY A 67 -32.10 32.70 -9.37
N TYR A 68 -31.92 31.96 -8.27
CA TYR A 68 -31.15 32.44 -7.12
C TYR A 68 -29.65 32.26 -7.32
N GLU A 69 -28.87 33.29 -7.00
CA GLU A 69 -27.40 33.23 -6.99
C GLU A 69 -26.86 32.46 -5.78
N TYR A 70 -25.82 31.68 -5.99
CA TYR A 70 -25.07 30.99 -4.94
C TYR A 70 -23.58 30.97 -5.28
N THR A 71 -22.74 30.75 -4.27
CA THR A 71 -21.29 30.56 -4.47
C THR A 71 -21.02 29.08 -4.64
N THR A 72 -20.37 28.70 -5.75
CA THR A 72 -19.95 27.31 -5.98
C THR A 72 -18.86 26.89 -5.00
N SER A 73 -18.51 25.61 -4.96
CA SER A 73 -17.47 25.09 -4.07
C SER A 73 -16.59 24.10 -4.81
N PHE A 74 -15.30 24.11 -4.50
CA PHE A 74 -14.32 23.16 -5.01
C PHE A 74 -13.49 22.60 -3.87
N ILE A 75 -12.83 21.48 -4.12
CA ILE A 75 -11.92 20.88 -3.15
C ILE A 75 -10.50 21.42 -3.31
N THR A 76 -9.80 21.56 -2.19
CA THR A 76 -8.37 21.88 -2.15
C THR A 76 -7.65 20.77 -1.39
N PRO A 77 -6.56 20.19 -1.95
CA PRO A 77 -5.99 20.48 -3.26
C PRO A 77 -6.83 19.97 -4.43
N ASP A 78 -6.77 20.68 -5.55
CA ASP A 78 -7.52 20.43 -6.80
C ASP A 78 -6.82 19.41 -7.73
N LYS A 79 -5.48 19.30 -7.62
CA LYS A 79 -4.65 18.34 -8.36
C LYS A 79 -4.30 17.13 -7.51
N ILE A 80 -5.12 16.08 -7.62
CA ILE A 80 -4.98 14.81 -6.91
C ILE A 80 -4.55 13.72 -7.89
N ALA A 81 -3.51 12.94 -7.55
CA ALA A 81 -3.09 11.76 -8.29
C ALA A 81 -3.43 10.47 -7.53
N LEU A 82 -4.09 9.51 -8.18
CA LEU A 82 -4.30 8.17 -7.63
C LEU A 82 -3.17 7.24 -8.07
N VAL A 83 -2.47 6.63 -7.12
CA VAL A 83 -1.26 5.83 -7.33
C VAL A 83 -1.48 4.40 -6.81
N PRO A 84 -2.08 3.50 -7.60
CA PRO A 84 -2.26 2.12 -7.18
C PRO A 84 -0.94 1.35 -7.20
N ILE A 85 -0.61 0.70 -6.08
CA ILE A 85 0.43 -0.33 -6.05
C ILE A 85 -0.15 -1.57 -6.70
N LEU A 86 0.37 -1.92 -7.88
CA LEU A 86 -0.13 -3.03 -8.67
C LEU A 86 0.18 -4.38 -7.99
N ARG A 87 -0.54 -5.46 -8.27
CA ARG A 87 -1.81 -5.52 -9.03
C ARG A 87 -3.02 -5.22 -8.14
N SER A 88 -2.93 -5.53 -6.85
CA SER A 88 -4.02 -5.50 -5.87
C SER A 88 -4.62 -4.11 -5.67
N GLY A 89 -3.81 -3.04 -5.76
CA GLY A 89 -4.27 -1.65 -5.66
C GLY A 89 -5.39 -1.28 -6.63
N LEU A 90 -5.47 -1.92 -7.81
CA LEU A 90 -6.52 -1.66 -8.80
C LEU A 90 -7.94 -1.94 -8.28
N GLY A 91 -8.08 -2.84 -7.30
CA GLY A 91 -9.39 -3.17 -6.72
C GLY A 91 -10.01 -2.03 -5.91
N MET A 92 -9.25 -0.97 -5.59
CA MET A 92 -9.72 0.13 -4.73
C MET A 92 -9.81 1.47 -5.47
N VAL A 93 -9.16 1.60 -6.64
CA VAL A 93 -9.04 2.88 -7.38
C VAL A 93 -10.39 3.50 -7.71
N ASN A 94 -11.36 2.67 -8.15
CA ASN A 94 -12.66 3.18 -8.58
C ASN A 94 -13.41 3.87 -7.45
N GLU A 95 -13.29 3.36 -6.23
CA GLU A 95 -14.00 3.91 -5.07
C GLU A 95 -13.47 5.29 -4.71
N TYR A 96 -12.16 5.47 -4.77
CA TYR A 96 -11.55 6.78 -4.56
C TYR A 96 -11.83 7.75 -5.70
N TYR A 97 -11.81 7.28 -6.94
CA TYR A 97 -12.16 8.10 -8.09
C TYR A 97 -13.61 8.60 -8.01
N ASN A 98 -14.56 7.70 -7.71
CA ASN A 98 -15.98 8.03 -7.63
C ASN A 98 -16.32 8.93 -6.43
N ASN A 99 -15.56 8.82 -5.34
CA ASN A 99 -15.72 9.67 -4.16
C ASN A 99 -15.19 11.11 -4.37
N LEU A 100 -14.28 11.31 -5.32
CA LEU A 100 -13.72 12.62 -5.62
C LEU A 100 -14.63 13.39 -6.59
N PRO A 101 -14.88 14.70 -6.38
CA PRO A 101 -15.69 15.50 -7.27
C PRO A 101 -15.01 15.71 -8.63
N PHE A 102 -15.84 15.76 -9.68
CA PHE A 102 -15.39 16.14 -11.02
C PHE A 102 -14.74 17.53 -11.02
N GLN A 103 -13.59 17.64 -11.67
CA GLN A 103 -12.84 18.90 -11.80
C GLN A 103 -13.01 19.47 -13.23
N PRO A 104 -13.87 20.48 -13.44
CA PRO A 104 -14.19 21.00 -14.77
C PRO A 104 -13.01 21.67 -15.49
N ASN A 105 -12.02 22.16 -14.74
CA ASN A 105 -10.87 22.91 -15.27
C ASN A 105 -9.57 22.10 -15.32
N SER A 106 -9.63 20.76 -15.26
CA SER A 106 -8.48 19.90 -15.58
C SER A 106 -8.20 19.97 -17.09
N THR A 107 -7.71 21.12 -17.54
CA THR A 107 -7.11 21.29 -18.86
C THR A 107 -5.87 20.39 -18.88
N GLY A 108 -5.80 19.49 -19.85
CA GLY A 108 -4.79 18.42 -19.97
C GLY A 108 -3.38 18.93 -20.28
N VAL A 109 -2.92 19.98 -19.61
CA VAL A 109 -1.58 20.55 -19.76
C VAL A 109 -0.75 20.16 -18.53
N ASN A 110 0.03 19.09 -18.73
CA ASN A 110 1.09 18.61 -17.85
C ASN A 110 2.14 19.72 -17.63
N SER A 111 2.25 20.26 -16.42
CA SER A 111 3.44 21.07 -16.09
C SER A 111 3.83 21.11 -14.61
N ALA A 112 2.94 20.76 -13.68
CA ALA A 112 3.27 20.69 -12.25
C ALA A 112 2.91 19.32 -11.69
N ALA A 113 3.77 18.80 -10.80
CA ALA A 113 3.49 17.59 -10.02
C ALA A 113 2.14 17.72 -9.27
N ALA A 114 1.47 16.61 -9.04
CA ALA A 114 0.26 16.60 -8.23
C ALA A 114 0.57 17.14 -6.83
N LYS A 115 -0.31 18.00 -6.29
CA LYS A 115 -0.14 18.53 -4.94
C LYS A 115 -0.41 17.44 -3.89
N LEU A 116 -1.37 16.56 -4.19
CA LEU A 116 -1.70 15.41 -3.37
C LEU A 116 -1.58 14.13 -4.19
N ALA A 117 -0.82 13.17 -3.70
CA ALA A 117 -0.84 11.80 -4.21
C ALA A 117 -1.53 10.87 -3.20
N ILE A 118 -2.37 9.98 -3.70
CA ILE A 118 -3.05 8.96 -2.91
C ILE A 118 -2.48 7.61 -3.31
N ILE A 119 -1.59 7.06 -2.49
CA ILE A 119 -1.06 5.70 -2.65
C ILE A 119 -2.12 4.71 -2.20
N ILE A 120 -2.38 3.69 -3.03
CA ILE A 120 -3.47 2.73 -2.83
C ILE A 120 -2.92 1.31 -2.85
N ASP A 121 -3.01 0.62 -1.72
CA ASP A 121 -2.63 -0.79 -1.62
C ASP A 121 -3.49 -1.49 -0.55
N PRO A 122 -4.22 -2.58 -0.85
CA PRO A 122 -5.00 -3.27 0.16
C PRO A 122 -4.17 -3.73 1.37
N VAL A 123 -2.89 -4.07 1.20
CA VAL A 123 -2.09 -4.70 2.25
C VAL A 123 -0.70 -4.09 2.37
N VAL A 124 -0.36 -3.58 3.56
CA VAL A 124 0.99 -3.11 3.89
C VAL A 124 1.66 -4.10 4.84
N ALA A 125 2.40 -5.07 4.28
CA ALA A 125 3.07 -6.11 5.07
C ALA A 125 4.39 -5.63 5.67
N THR A 126 5.49 -5.65 4.91
CA THR A 126 6.81 -5.20 5.39
C THR A 126 7.00 -3.69 5.29
N GLY A 127 6.17 -3.01 4.49
CA GLY A 127 6.28 -1.57 4.21
C GLY A 127 7.33 -1.20 3.15
N SER A 128 8.11 -2.14 2.60
CA SER A 128 9.15 -1.80 1.61
C SER A 128 8.59 -1.20 0.31
N THR A 129 7.54 -1.78 -0.24
CA THR A 129 6.87 -1.22 -1.43
C THR A 129 6.27 0.16 -1.15
N ALA A 130 5.72 0.33 0.05
CA ALA A 130 5.16 1.60 0.50
C ALA A 130 6.24 2.69 0.59
N SER A 131 7.35 2.40 1.27
CA SER A 131 8.51 3.29 1.37
C SER A 131 9.02 3.74 0.00
N ALA A 132 9.23 2.79 -0.92
CA ALA A 132 9.74 3.11 -2.25
C ALA A 132 8.79 4.01 -3.05
N ALA A 133 7.48 3.76 -2.95
CA ALA A 133 6.46 4.60 -3.59
C ALA A 133 6.44 6.01 -3.01
N ILE A 134 6.51 6.13 -1.68
CA ILE A 134 6.57 7.42 -0.97
C ILE A 134 7.81 8.20 -1.40
N GLN A 135 8.99 7.57 -1.36
CA GLN A 135 10.24 8.20 -1.77
C GLN A 135 10.18 8.69 -3.21
N THR A 136 9.68 7.86 -4.13
CA THR A 136 9.55 8.21 -5.56
C THR A 136 8.66 9.43 -5.75
N LEU A 137 7.49 9.47 -5.10
CA LEU A 137 6.56 10.59 -5.21
C LEU A 137 7.13 11.87 -4.60
N ARG A 138 7.86 11.76 -3.50
CA ARG A 138 8.60 12.88 -2.89
C ARG A 138 9.65 13.43 -3.84
N GLU A 139 10.44 12.57 -4.49
CA GLU A 139 11.44 12.94 -5.50
C GLU A 139 10.81 13.61 -6.73
N TRP A 140 9.58 13.21 -7.10
CA TRP A 140 8.82 13.84 -8.18
C TRP A 140 8.19 15.18 -7.79
N GLY A 141 8.34 15.63 -6.53
CA GLY A 141 7.90 16.93 -6.06
C GLY A 141 6.43 16.98 -5.61
N VAL A 142 5.84 15.84 -5.24
CA VAL A 142 4.52 15.82 -4.61
C VAL A 142 4.61 16.47 -3.22
N GLU A 143 3.68 17.39 -2.91
CA GLU A 143 3.70 18.15 -1.64
C GLU A 143 3.17 17.35 -0.45
N ARG A 144 2.22 16.43 -0.68
CA ARG A 144 1.61 15.59 0.36
C ARG A 144 1.15 14.24 -0.18
N ILE A 145 1.24 13.22 0.66
CA ILE A 145 0.83 11.85 0.34
C ILE A 145 -0.22 11.37 1.35
N LEU A 146 -1.31 10.79 0.86
CA LEU A 146 -2.19 9.91 1.63
C LEU A 146 -1.92 8.47 1.23
N PHE A 147 -1.59 7.62 2.20
CA PHE A 147 -1.48 6.19 1.97
C PHE A 147 -2.75 5.52 2.49
N LEU A 148 -3.54 4.89 1.62
CA LEU A 148 -4.76 4.19 1.99
C LEU A 148 -4.58 2.67 1.86
N CYS A 149 -4.80 1.93 2.96
CA CYS A 149 -4.76 0.47 2.94
C CYS A 149 -5.86 -0.20 3.76
N ILE A 150 -6.27 -1.41 3.39
CA ILE A 150 -7.27 -2.17 4.15
C ILE A 150 -6.66 -2.74 5.43
N LEU A 151 -5.46 -3.31 5.33
CA LEU A 151 -4.77 -3.94 6.44
C LEU A 151 -3.28 -3.60 6.40
N GLY A 152 -2.72 -3.16 7.52
CA GLY A 152 -1.27 -3.02 7.69
C GLY A 152 -0.75 -3.92 8.80
N SER A 153 0.50 -4.37 8.68
CA SER A 153 1.21 -4.90 9.85
C SER A 153 1.75 -3.73 10.67
N HIS A 154 1.93 -3.93 11.97
CA HIS A 154 2.50 -2.90 12.83
C HIS A 154 3.86 -2.38 12.30
N ALA A 155 4.77 -3.29 11.93
CA ALA A 155 6.07 -2.92 11.38
C ALA A 155 5.98 -2.22 10.02
N GLY A 156 5.08 -2.68 9.14
CA GLY A 156 4.89 -2.10 7.82
C GLY A 156 4.32 -0.69 7.86
N LEU A 157 3.37 -0.43 8.76
CA LEU A 157 2.77 0.89 8.97
C LEU A 157 3.78 1.87 9.57
N ILE A 158 4.57 1.44 10.57
CA ILE A 158 5.66 2.26 11.10
C ILE A 158 6.63 2.66 9.99
N LYS A 159 7.05 1.69 9.17
CA LYS A 159 7.98 1.94 8.08
C LYS A 159 7.42 2.92 7.05
N ALA A 160 6.18 2.70 6.60
CA ALA A 160 5.53 3.58 5.62
C ALA A 160 5.33 5.01 6.17
N ALA A 161 4.82 5.14 7.40
CA ALA A 161 4.56 6.43 8.02
C ALA A 161 5.85 7.20 8.38
N GLY A 162 6.93 6.48 8.70
CA GLY A 162 8.23 7.05 9.04
C GLY A 162 9.10 7.41 7.85
N GLU A 163 8.75 6.99 6.63
CA GLU A 163 9.50 7.31 5.41
C GLU A 163 9.53 8.83 5.14
N TRP A 164 8.41 9.49 5.43
CA TRP A 164 8.28 10.94 5.32
C TRP A 164 7.23 11.47 6.29
N GLU A 165 7.60 11.59 7.56
CA GLU A 165 6.69 11.84 8.69
C GLU A 165 5.86 13.12 8.52
N GLU A 166 6.45 14.18 7.96
CA GLU A 166 5.78 15.47 7.74
C GLU A 166 4.89 15.53 6.49
N GLY A 167 5.09 14.62 5.53
CA GLY A 167 4.40 14.65 4.24
C GLY A 167 3.45 13.49 3.98
N VAL A 168 3.46 12.45 4.81
CA VAL A 168 2.63 11.25 4.67
C VAL A 168 1.62 11.15 5.81
N GLN A 169 0.36 10.90 5.46
CA GLN A 169 -0.62 10.34 6.38
C GLN A 169 -1.05 8.96 5.91
N VAL A 170 -1.06 7.99 6.82
CA VAL A 170 -1.47 6.61 6.54
C VAL A 170 -2.84 6.36 7.15
N TRP A 171 -3.77 5.87 6.34
CA TRP A 171 -5.12 5.48 6.75
C TRP A 171 -5.28 3.99 6.52
N THR A 172 -5.59 3.27 7.60
CA THR A 172 -5.72 1.81 7.56
C THR A 172 -7.01 1.32 8.19
N GLY A 173 -7.61 0.28 7.61
CA GLY A 173 -8.80 -0.35 8.18
C GLY A 173 -8.51 -1.11 9.48
N ALA A 174 -7.36 -1.77 9.57
CA ALA A 174 -6.92 -2.47 10.77
C ALA A 174 -5.41 -2.70 10.79
N VAL A 175 -4.94 -3.16 11.96
CA VAL A 175 -3.52 -3.40 12.24
C VAL A 175 -3.36 -4.80 12.79
N ASP A 176 -2.51 -5.59 12.15
CA ASP A 176 -2.10 -6.91 12.62
C ASP A 176 -0.65 -6.88 13.13
N GLU A 177 -0.31 -7.78 14.04
CA GLU A 177 0.93 -7.69 14.82
C GLU A 177 2.15 -8.28 14.10
N GLN A 178 1.97 -9.38 13.36
CA GLN A 178 3.07 -10.19 12.87
C GLN A 178 3.08 -10.30 11.35
N VAL A 179 4.29 -10.43 10.82
CA VAL A 179 4.57 -10.82 9.43
C VAL A 179 5.39 -12.11 9.49
N ASP A 180 5.01 -13.11 8.71
CA ASP A 180 5.73 -14.38 8.66
C ASP A 180 7.02 -14.29 7.83
N MET A 181 7.77 -15.39 7.77
CA MET A 181 9.03 -15.45 7.01
C MET A 181 8.86 -15.23 5.49
N LYS A 182 7.64 -15.36 4.97
CA LYS A 182 7.31 -15.14 3.55
C LYS A 182 6.83 -13.71 3.27
N GLY A 183 6.74 -12.85 4.30
CA GLY A 183 6.24 -11.50 4.15
C GLY A 183 4.72 -11.40 4.22
N MET A 184 4.02 -12.44 4.72
CA MET A 184 2.56 -12.44 4.85
C MET A 184 2.14 -11.99 6.26
N ILE A 185 1.16 -11.10 6.33
CA ILE A 185 0.58 -10.64 7.61
C ILE A 185 -0.17 -11.79 8.30
N GLN A 186 -0.11 -11.85 9.63
CA GLN A 186 -0.84 -12.83 10.46
C GLN A 186 -1.70 -12.11 11.51
N PRO A 187 -3.01 -12.44 11.64
CA PRO A 187 -3.76 -13.44 10.86
C PRO A 187 -3.96 -13.08 9.39
N GLY A 188 -3.87 -11.79 9.01
CA GLY A 188 -3.80 -11.35 7.62
C GLY A 188 -5.06 -11.56 6.78
N LEU A 189 -4.88 -11.44 5.46
CA LEU A 189 -5.91 -11.66 4.42
C LEU A 189 -5.49 -12.75 3.41
N GLY A 190 -4.34 -13.40 3.59
CA GLY A 190 -3.70 -14.19 2.54
C GLY A 190 -3.24 -13.32 1.36
N ASP A 191 -3.03 -13.92 0.19
CA ASP A 191 -2.69 -13.18 -1.03
C ASP A 191 -3.94 -12.51 -1.61
N ILE A 192 -4.11 -11.21 -1.30
CA ILE A 192 -5.27 -10.44 -1.73
C ILE A 192 -5.32 -10.29 -3.26
N GLY A 193 -4.16 -10.23 -3.94
CA GLY A 193 -4.09 -10.13 -5.39
C GLY A 193 -4.66 -11.39 -6.05
N ASP A 194 -4.26 -12.56 -5.57
CA ASP A 194 -4.82 -13.81 -6.07
C ASP A 194 -6.30 -13.92 -5.71
N ARG A 195 -6.73 -13.54 -4.50
CA ARG A 195 -8.15 -13.60 -4.15
C ARG A 195 -9.03 -12.68 -5.01
N LEU A 196 -8.51 -11.53 -5.44
CA LEU A 196 -9.17 -10.60 -6.35
C LEU A 196 -9.21 -11.11 -7.80
N PHE A 197 -8.13 -11.76 -8.29
CA PHE A 197 -7.95 -12.02 -9.72
C PHE A 197 -7.92 -13.51 -10.12
N SER A 198 -8.08 -14.46 -9.19
CA SER A 198 -8.01 -15.92 -9.47
C SER A 198 -9.12 -16.44 -10.39
N ALA A 199 -10.23 -15.72 -10.55
CA ALA A 199 -11.33 -16.13 -11.42
C ALA A 199 -11.17 -15.60 -12.86
N GLY A 200 -10.06 -15.94 -13.55
CA GLY A 200 -9.92 -15.71 -15.00
C GLY A 200 -10.25 -14.29 -15.49
N VAL A 201 -10.14 -13.29 -14.61
CA VAL A 201 -10.54 -11.92 -14.91
C VAL A 201 -9.53 -11.38 -15.90
N ASN A 202 -9.98 -11.22 -17.15
CA ASN A 202 -9.16 -10.69 -18.21
C ASN A 202 -8.84 -9.22 -17.86
N LEU A 203 -7.59 -8.94 -17.49
CA LEU A 203 -7.13 -7.58 -17.19
C LEU A 203 -7.51 -6.59 -18.31
N ASN A 204 -7.55 -7.08 -19.56
CA ASN A 204 -7.99 -6.29 -20.71
C ASN A 204 -9.48 -6.00 -20.71
N SER A 205 -10.39 -6.86 -20.23
CA SER A 205 -11.83 -6.54 -20.21
C SER A 205 -12.16 -5.46 -19.17
N MET A 206 -11.43 -5.44 -18.05
CA MET A 206 -11.57 -4.40 -17.01
C MET A 206 -11.04 -3.03 -17.48
N LEU A 207 -9.99 -3.03 -18.31
CA LEU A 207 -9.41 -1.83 -18.92
C LEU A 207 -10.19 -1.38 -20.18
N GLN A 208 -10.74 -2.32 -20.96
CA GLN A 208 -11.47 -2.02 -22.21
C GLN A 208 -12.94 -1.63 -21.96
N GLY A 209 -13.62 -2.19 -20.96
CA GLY A 209 -14.97 -1.78 -20.56
C GLY A 209 -15.06 -0.33 -20.06
N LYS A 210 -13.92 0.34 -19.87
CA LYS A 210 -13.77 1.73 -19.41
C LYS A 210 -13.29 2.71 -20.49
N ARG A 211 -13.00 2.25 -21.71
CA ARG A 211 -12.62 3.16 -22.83
C ARG A 211 -13.72 4.11 -23.26
N ALA A 212 -14.98 3.84 -22.90
CA ALA A 212 -16.11 4.69 -23.32
C ALA A 212 -16.25 5.99 -22.50
N VAL A 213 -15.48 6.21 -21.43
CA VAL A 213 -15.69 7.35 -20.49
C VAL A 213 -14.43 8.20 -20.24
N HIS A 214 -13.27 7.87 -20.83
CA HIS A 214 -12.02 8.55 -20.49
C HIS A 214 -11.34 9.21 -21.68
N HIS A 215 -11.69 10.48 -21.94
CA HIS A 215 -10.85 11.36 -22.77
C HIS A 215 -9.88 12.22 -21.94
N GLN A 216 -9.98 12.18 -20.60
CA GLN A 216 -9.26 13.10 -19.70
C GLN A 216 -8.01 12.51 -19.03
N TYR A 217 -7.74 11.20 -19.17
CA TYR A 217 -6.66 10.50 -18.45
C TYR A 217 -5.76 9.62 -19.32
N ASP A 218 -5.90 9.67 -20.64
CA ASP A 218 -5.07 8.84 -21.53
C ASP A 218 -3.57 9.07 -21.29
N GLU A 219 -3.15 10.27 -20.89
CA GLU A 219 -1.74 10.60 -20.66
C GLU A 219 -1.21 10.20 -19.26
N ILE A 220 -1.98 10.36 -18.17
CA ILE A 220 -1.49 10.05 -16.80
C ILE A 220 -1.40 8.54 -16.57
N ILE A 221 -2.38 7.79 -17.08
CA ILE A 221 -2.36 6.33 -17.05
C ILE A 221 -1.27 5.81 -18.01
N TRP A 222 -1.01 6.45 -19.16
CA TRP A 222 0.10 6.05 -20.05
C TRP A 222 1.48 6.37 -19.51
N VAL A 223 1.72 7.51 -18.87
CA VAL A 223 3.04 7.82 -18.29
C VAL A 223 3.36 6.85 -17.15
N MET A 224 2.36 6.48 -16.34
CA MET A 224 2.50 5.41 -15.35
C MET A 224 2.66 4.03 -16.03
N LEU A 225 1.81 3.63 -16.97
CA LEU A 225 1.96 2.30 -17.60
C LEU A 225 3.24 2.16 -18.45
N SER A 226 3.76 3.23 -19.05
CA SER A 226 4.97 3.18 -19.90
C SER A 226 6.27 3.30 -19.10
N LYS A 227 6.32 4.13 -18.05
CA LYS A 227 7.52 4.27 -17.20
C LYS A 227 7.45 3.41 -15.94
N VAL A 228 6.30 3.32 -15.30
CA VAL A 228 6.08 2.51 -14.10
C VAL A 228 5.88 1.04 -14.44
N SER A 229 5.35 0.56 -15.58
CA SER A 229 5.30 -0.92 -15.78
C SER A 229 6.67 -1.56 -15.97
N VAL A 230 7.58 -0.89 -16.70
CA VAL A 230 8.97 -1.35 -16.88
C VAL A 230 9.75 -1.21 -15.58
N TRP A 231 9.62 -0.06 -14.90
CA TRP A 231 10.27 0.16 -13.62
C TRP A 231 9.70 -0.72 -12.50
N TYR A 232 8.38 -0.93 -12.44
CA TYR A 232 7.70 -1.78 -11.44
C TYR A 232 8.02 -3.25 -11.67
N THR A 233 8.09 -3.72 -12.92
CA THR A 233 8.56 -5.08 -13.22
C THR A 233 10.01 -5.24 -12.76
N GLN A 234 10.86 -4.24 -13.05
CA GLN A 234 12.27 -4.25 -12.62
C GLN A 234 12.40 -4.14 -11.08
N PHE A 235 11.60 -3.29 -10.44
CA PHE A 235 11.57 -3.05 -9.00
C PHE A 235 11.06 -4.28 -8.24
N VAL A 236 9.98 -4.93 -8.69
CA VAL A 236 9.49 -6.19 -8.10
C VAL A 236 10.52 -7.32 -8.28
N VAL A 237 11.21 -7.37 -9.42
CA VAL A 237 12.32 -8.30 -9.65
C VAL A 237 13.49 -8.00 -8.72
N ASP A 238 13.83 -6.72 -8.52
CA ASP A 238 14.95 -6.31 -7.68
C ASP A 238 14.64 -6.47 -6.19
N GLN A 239 13.40 -6.23 -5.75
CA GLN A 239 12.93 -6.55 -4.39
C GLN A 239 12.98 -8.06 -4.10
N ARG A 240 12.58 -8.90 -5.07
CA ARG A 240 12.73 -10.36 -4.95
C ARG A 240 14.20 -10.78 -4.84
N ARG A 241 15.10 -10.12 -5.61
CA ARG A 241 16.55 -10.36 -5.56
C ARG A 241 17.17 -9.91 -4.24
N GLU A 242 16.78 -8.76 -3.71
CA GLU A 242 17.25 -8.26 -2.41
C GLU A 242 16.79 -9.18 -1.27
N ALA A 243 15.51 -9.59 -1.28
CA ALA A 243 14.99 -10.55 -0.32
C ALA A 243 15.75 -11.90 -0.39
N GLN A 244 16.10 -12.37 -1.60
CA GLN A 244 16.94 -13.56 -1.78
C GLN A 244 18.34 -13.38 -1.23
N ARG A 245 19.00 -12.24 -1.51
CA ARG A 245 20.36 -11.94 -1.01
C ARG A 245 20.39 -11.83 0.52
N GLU A 246 19.37 -11.25 1.13
CA GLU A 246 19.27 -11.15 2.58
C GLU A 246 19.04 -12.53 3.22
N HIS A 247 18.20 -13.37 2.60
CA HIS A 247 18.01 -14.76 3.02
C HIS A 247 19.31 -15.58 2.89
N GLU A 248 20.07 -15.39 1.80
CA GLU A 248 21.38 -16.02 1.60
C GLU A 248 22.42 -15.54 2.64
N ARG A 249 22.46 -14.25 2.96
CA ARG A 249 23.32 -13.71 4.03
C ARG A 249 23.01 -14.34 5.38
N LYS A 250 21.73 -14.38 5.76
CA LYS A 250 21.29 -14.99 7.04
C LYS A 250 21.64 -16.48 7.10
N ARG A 251 21.50 -17.21 5.98
CA ARG A 251 21.89 -18.62 5.89
C ARG A 251 23.40 -18.81 5.97
N ALA A 252 24.19 -17.94 5.35
CA ALA A 252 25.64 -17.96 5.41
C ALA A 252 26.16 -17.66 6.82
N GLU A 253 25.58 -16.66 7.49
CA GLU A 253 25.89 -16.29 8.88
C GLU A 253 25.58 -17.47 9.83
N SER A 254 24.40 -18.08 9.71
CA SER A 254 24.03 -19.27 10.48
C SER A 254 24.98 -20.45 10.22
N THR A 255 25.39 -20.67 8.98
CA THR A 255 26.34 -21.75 8.63
C THR A 255 27.72 -21.50 9.22
N MET A 256 28.18 -20.25 9.22
CA MET A 256 29.47 -19.85 9.78
C MET A 256 29.48 -19.98 11.31
N GLU A 257 28.40 -19.58 11.97
CA GLU A 257 28.20 -19.75 13.40
C GLU A 257 28.19 -21.23 13.80
N ASN A 258 27.50 -22.07 13.02
CA ASN A 258 27.45 -23.50 13.27
C ASN A 258 28.82 -24.18 13.08
N LYS A 259 29.59 -23.78 12.06
CA LYS A 259 30.98 -24.23 11.88
C LYS A 259 31.87 -23.84 13.07
N LYS A 260 31.77 -22.60 13.54
CA LYS A 260 32.53 -22.11 14.69
C LYS A 260 32.22 -22.92 15.95
N ARG A 261 30.93 -23.25 16.17
CA ARG A 261 30.47 -24.09 17.28
C ARG A 261 31.03 -25.51 17.21
N ILE A 262 31.12 -26.10 16.02
CA ILE A 262 31.71 -27.43 15.80
C ILE A 262 33.24 -27.40 16.04
N GLU A 263 33.94 -26.35 15.59
CA GLU A 263 35.37 -26.19 15.84
C GLU A 263 35.68 -26.06 17.33
N ASP A 264 34.89 -25.28 18.07
CA ASP A 264 35.05 -25.09 19.51
C ASP A 264 34.79 -26.40 20.27
N LEU A 265 33.77 -27.18 19.89
CA LEU A 265 33.52 -28.52 20.43
C LEU A 265 34.68 -29.48 20.14
N THR A 266 35.24 -29.43 18.92
CA THR A 266 36.35 -30.32 18.51
C THR A 266 37.65 -29.97 19.25
N LYS A 267 37.90 -28.68 19.50
CA LYS A 267 39.02 -28.20 20.34
C LYS A 267 38.84 -28.65 21.79
N GLY A 268 37.62 -28.58 22.33
CA GLY A 268 37.28 -29.10 23.66
C GLY A 268 37.60 -30.59 23.80
N ILE A 269 37.15 -31.42 22.86
CA ILE A 269 37.40 -32.88 22.86
C ILE A 269 38.90 -33.21 22.75
N ARG A 270 39.67 -32.46 21.95
CA ARG A 270 41.13 -32.66 21.85
C ARG A 270 41.85 -32.33 23.16
N LYS A 271 41.40 -31.30 23.88
CA LYS A 271 41.96 -30.90 25.17
C LYS A 271 41.68 -31.95 26.25
N ASP A 272 40.48 -32.52 26.24
CA ASP A 272 40.05 -33.57 27.17
C ASP A 272 40.81 -34.89 26.96
N LYS A 273 41.04 -35.29 25.69
CA LYS A 273 41.90 -36.43 25.35
C LYS A 273 43.38 -36.22 25.70
N SER A 274 43.86 -34.98 25.74
CA SER A 274 45.24 -34.68 26.16
C SER A 274 45.42 -34.69 27.67
N MET A 275 44.37 -34.40 28.45
CA MET A 275 44.40 -34.53 29.91
C MET A 275 44.30 -35.99 30.37
N ASN A 276 43.49 -36.82 29.72
CA ASN A 276 43.38 -38.26 30.06
C ASN A 276 44.57 -39.14 29.62
N ARG A 277 45.63 -38.57 29.03
CA ARG A 277 46.88 -39.29 28.70
C ARG A 277 48.01 -39.08 29.71
N ILE A 278 47.79 -38.27 30.74
CA ILE A 278 48.83 -37.90 31.72
C ILE A 278 48.74 -38.75 33.00
N ASP A 279 47.63 -39.49 33.21
CA ASP A 279 47.39 -40.30 34.42
C ASP A 279 47.32 -41.83 34.14
N GLY A 280 48.05 -42.33 33.14
CA GLY A 280 48.10 -43.76 32.76
C GLY A 280 49.51 -44.34 32.82
#